data_AF-I4BB73-F1
#
_entry.id   AF-I4BB73-F1
#
_cell.length_a   1.000
_cell.length_b   1.000
_cell.length_c   1.000
_cell.angle_alpha   90.00
_cell.angle_beta   90.00
_cell.angle_gamma   90.00
#
_symmetry.space_group_name_H-M   'P 1'
#
loop_
_entity.id
_entity.type
_entity.pdbx_description
1 polymer ?
#
loop_
_entity_poly.entity_id
_entity_poly.type
_entity_poly.pdbx_seq_one_letter_code
_entity_poly.pdbx_strand_id
1 'polypeptide(L)'
;MLATPLAAASLHSRALALKESDPVEAEALLVRFIQATGSDKLRRAAGYDLFYLRLAQNRLVEAFQQGQSKAFQRKYREAVAMRFNLQPRVTSGLLNRLAAICAQKEISEASHGYFAQVKFGAAAFEFAVRVMQSCKVENAESVLPELAQGAKAANERQLTLKLLKIRYGIEETALAGQQLAELATLDADLLAANSTLEGQFYLLQARLAMEQGDLETAEARCKALPGKTSKSLRAACNFLLAYHLALNERFAEGYRLIQHAEIPKANIDNRLLRLTLAVGAGQAPPKKLRKFQKRASYRYSATSLKDLAERVSGAAESD
;
A
#
# COMPACT_ATOMS: atom_id res chain seq x y z
N MET A 1 -2.67 -4.89 -40.19
CA MET A 1 -3.00 -3.47 -39.90
C MET A 1 -1.83 -2.86 -39.15
N LEU A 2 -1.04 -2.01 -39.82
CA LEU A 2 0.16 -1.37 -39.29
C LEU A 2 -0.26 -0.15 -38.47
N ALA A 3 -0.22 -0.25 -37.13
CA ALA A 3 -0.40 0.90 -36.26
C ALA A 3 0.80 1.86 -36.43
N THR A 4 0.49 3.12 -36.66
CA THR A 4 1.38 4.20 -37.10
C THR A 4 2.50 4.52 -36.08
N PRO A 5 3.77 4.67 -36.50
CA PRO A 5 4.91 4.95 -35.60
C PRO A 5 4.82 6.31 -34.87
N LEU A 6 4.01 7.25 -35.37
CA LEU A 6 3.75 8.55 -34.74
C LEU A 6 2.95 8.44 -33.42
N ALA A 7 2.05 7.47 -33.31
CA ALA A 7 1.24 7.27 -32.10
C ALA A 7 2.06 6.64 -30.96
N ALA A 8 3.10 5.88 -31.27
CA ALA A 8 4.00 5.34 -30.26
C ALA A 8 4.89 6.45 -29.67
N ALA A 9 5.51 7.28 -30.50
CA ALA A 9 6.40 8.35 -30.03
C ALA A 9 5.72 9.36 -29.09
N SER A 10 4.41 9.62 -29.29
CA SER A 10 3.62 10.49 -28.41
C SER A 10 3.30 9.87 -27.05
N LEU A 11 3.26 8.54 -26.93
CA LEU A 11 3.05 7.85 -25.65
C LEU A 11 4.26 7.96 -24.73
N HIS A 12 5.48 7.82 -25.28
CA HIS A 12 6.71 7.94 -24.50
C HIS A 12 6.92 9.37 -23.99
N SER A 13 6.74 10.38 -24.84
CA SER A 13 6.86 11.79 -24.41
C SER A 13 5.80 12.18 -23.37
N ARG A 14 4.55 11.72 -23.55
CA ARG A 14 3.48 11.91 -22.56
C ARG A 14 3.79 11.23 -21.22
N ALA A 15 4.33 10.01 -21.26
CA ALA A 15 4.71 9.31 -20.04
C ALA A 15 5.81 10.05 -19.26
N LEU A 16 6.80 10.61 -19.96
CA LEU A 16 7.85 11.41 -19.33
C LEU A 16 7.30 12.70 -18.69
N ALA A 17 6.34 13.35 -19.33
CA ALA A 17 5.68 14.54 -18.77
C ALA A 17 4.84 14.23 -17.52
N LEU A 18 4.36 12.99 -17.38
CA LEU A 18 3.53 12.53 -16.26
C LEU A 18 4.32 11.87 -15.13
N LYS A 19 5.62 11.60 -15.33
CA LYS A 19 6.45 10.83 -14.39
C LYS A 19 6.41 11.34 -12.94
N GLU A 20 6.25 12.65 -12.75
CA GLU A 20 6.20 13.27 -11.42
C GLU A 20 4.78 13.54 -10.93
N SER A 21 3.82 13.76 -11.84
CA SER A 21 2.45 14.21 -11.53
C SER A 21 1.44 13.06 -11.47
N ASP A 22 1.56 12.07 -12.35
CA ASP A 22 0.81 10.83 -12.33
C ASP A 22 1.74 9.66 -12.71
N PRO A 23 2.47 9.11 -11.73
CA PRO A 23 3.48 8.11 -12.01
C PRO A 23 2.86 6.73 -12.27
N VAL A 24 1.56 6.52 -12.02
CA VAL A 24 0.83 5.29 -12.38
C VAL A 24 0.41 5.34 -13.85
N GLU A 25 -0.13 6.47 -14.30
CA GLU A 25 -0.43 6.69 -15.73
C GLU A 25 0.86 6.68 -16.56
N ALA A 26 1.93 7.31 -16.07
CA ALA A 26 3.24 7.29 -16.73
C ALA A 26 3.76 5.85 -16.92
N GLU A 27 3.62 4.98 -15.90
CA GLU A 27 3.99 3.57 -16.03
C GLU A 27 3.12 2.85 -17.06
N ALA A 28 1.79 3.00 -17.01
CA ALA A 28 0.89 2.37 -17.97
C ALA A 28 1.22 2.78 -19.42
N LEU A 29 1.52 4.06 -19.64
CA LEU A 29 1.93 4.58 -20.94
C LEU A 29 3.28 4.02 -21.40
N LEU A 30 4.26 3.90 -20.49
CA LEU A 30 5.56 3.28 -20.80
C LEU A 30 5.42 1.80 -21.15
N VAL A 31 4.59 1.05 -20.40
CA VAL A 31 4.32 -0.37 -20.68
C VAL A 31 3.66 -0.54 -22.06
N ARG A 32 2.62 0.26 -22.35
CA ARG A 32 1.95 0.25 -23.65
C ARG A 32 2.90 0.63 -24.78
N PHE A 33 3.75 1.62 -24.57
CA PHE A 33 4.77 2.02 -25.55
C PHE A 33 5.78 0.91 -25.82
N ILE A 34 6.29 0.25 -24.78
CA ILE A 34 7.24 -0.86 -24.91
C ILE A 34 6.64 -2.02 -25.72
N GLN A 35 5.36 -2.33 -25.50
CA GLN A 35 4.63 -3.37 -26.22
C GLN A 35 4.34 -2.99 -27.68
N ALA A 36 4.04 -1.72 -27.95
CA ALA A 36 3.62 -1.26 -29.27
C ALA A 36 4.79 -0.84 -30.18
N THR A 37 5.94 -0.47 -29.62
CA THR A 37 7.05 0.08 -30.42
C THR A 37 7.80 -1.00 -31.21
N GLY A 38 7.98 -0.76 -32.52
CA GLY A 38 8.81 -1.60 -33.39
C GLY A 38 10.31 -1.29 -33.29
N SER A 39 10.72 -0.24 -32.58
CA SER A 39 12.12 0.17 -32.46
C SER A 39 12.78 -0.37 -31.19
N ASP A 40 13.78 -1.23 -31.34
CA ASP A 40 14.56 -1.77 -30.22
C ASP A 40 15.32 -0.70 -29.43
N LYS A 41 15.74 0.38 -30.10
CA LYS A 41 16.41 1.52 -29.44
C LYS A 41 15.45 2.23 -28.50
N LEU A 42 14.24 2.53 -28.98
CA LEU A 42 13.21 3.21 -28.18
C LEU A 42 12.63 2.32 -27.10
N ARG A 43 12.46 1.01 -27.38
CA ARG A 43 12.03 0.02 -26.39
C ARG A 43 12.98 -0.02 -25.19
N ARG A 44 14.29 -0.01 -25.45
CA ARG A 44 15.32 0.03 -24.40
C ARG A 44 15.28 1.32 -23.58
N ALA A 45 15.14 2.47 -24.23
CA ALA A 45 15.03 3.76 -23.55
C ALA A 45 13.80 3.81 -22.61
N ALA A 46 12.62 3.42 -23.11
CA ALA A 46 11.42 3.36 -22.29
C ALA A 46 11.51 2.32 -21.16
N GLY A 47 12.18 1.19 -21.39
CA GLY A 47 12.48 0.21 -20.35
C GLY A 47 13.35 0.78 -19.22
N TYR A 48 14.33 1.63 -19.56
CA TYR A 48 15.15 2.36 -18.60
C TYR A 48 14.28 3.33 -17.77
N ASP A 49 13.45 4.14 -18.44
CA ASP A 49 12.57 5.10 -17.76
C ASP A 49 11.59 4.41 -16.81
N LEU A 50 11.00 3.29 -17.25
CA LEU A 50 10.07 2.48 -16.46
C LEU A 50 10.75 1.89 -15.22
N PHE A 51 11.98 1.40 -15.36
CA PHE A 51 12.72 0.85 -14.22
C PHE A 51 12.97 1.90 -13.13
N TYR A 52 13.45 3.09 -13.52
CA TYR A 52 13.70 4.17 -12.55
C TYR A 52 12.42 4.76 -11.97
N LEU A 53 11.33 4.78 -12.73
CA LEU A 53 10.01 5.16 -12.22
C LEU A 53 9.56 4.21 -11.09
N ARG A 54 9.66 2.90 -11.32
CA ARG A 54 9.33 1.89 -10.30
C ARG A 54 10.21 1.99 -9.06
N LEU A 55 11.51 2.20 -9.24
CA LEU A 55 12.42 2.41 -8.10
C LEU A 55 12.05 3.65 -7.28
N ALA A 56 11.74 4.78 -7.94
CA ALA A 56 11.34 6.02 -7.26
C ALA A 56 10.05 5.83 -6.45
N GLN A 57 9.15 4.94 -6.90
CA GLN A 57 7.92 4.58 -6.20
C GLN A 57 8.08 3.45 -5.15
N ASN A 58 9.31 2.96 -4.89
CA ASN A 58 9.55 1.77 -4.06
C ASN A 58 8.84 0.49 -4.54
N ARG A 59 8.52 0.39 -5.82
CA ARG A 59 7.92 -0.79 -6.47
C ARG A 59 8.99 -1.83 -6.82
N LEU A 60 9.66 -2.33 -5.78
CA LEU A 60 10.82 -3.22 -5.93
C LEU A 60 10.44 -4.57 -6.52
N VAL A 61 9.23 -5.08 -6.26
CA VAL A 61 8.77 -6.38 -6.78
C VAL A 61 8.62 -6.30 -8.30
N GLU A 62 8.00 -5.24 -8.80
CA GLU A 62 7.74 -5.01 -10.22
C GLU A 62 9.00 -4.65 -11.00
N ALA A 63 9.98 -4.02 -10.34
CA ALA A 63 11.29 -3.75 -10.90
C ALA A 63 12.22 -4.98 -10.91
N PHE A 64 11.85 -6.09 -10.26
CA PHE A 64 12.73 -7.24 -10.05
C PHE A 64 13.31 -7.82 -11.35
N GLN A 65 12.44 -8.12 -12.33
CA GLN A 65 12.85 -8.72 -13.60
C GLN A 65 13.84 -7.85 -14.37
N GLN A 66 13.57 -6.53 -14.43
CA GLN A 66 14.49 -5.57 -15.07
C GLN A 66 15.79 -5.45 -14.27
N GLY A 67 15.69 -5.46 -12.93
CA GLY A 67 16.80 -5.39 -11.99
C GLY A 67 17.77 -6.58 -12.05
N GLN A 68 17.41 -7.70 -12.71
CA GLN A 68 18.35 -8.80 -12.93
C GLN A 68 19.36 -8.52 -14.05
N SER A 69 19.03 -7.61 -14.98
CA SER A 69 19.93 -7.29 -16.09
C SER A 69 21.18 -6.55 -15.62
N LYS A 70 22.32 -6.76 -16.31
CA LYS A 70 23.60 -6.10 -15.98
C LYS A 70 23.49 -4.57 -15.93
N ALA A 71 22.62 -3.97 -16.75
CA ALA A 71 22.41 -2.53 -16.81
C ALA A 71 21.77 -1.94 -15.54
N PHE A 72 20.90 -2.71 -14.87
CA PHE A 72 20.09 -2.22 -13.74
C PHE A 72 20.50 -2.84 -12.39
N GLN A 73 21.25 -3.94 -12.42
CA GLN A 73 21.57 -4.76 -11.25
C GLN A 73 22.19 -3.98 -10.09
N ARG A 74 23.15 -3.08 -10.37
CA ARG A 74 23.78 -2.27 -9.33
C ARG A 74 22.75 -1.39 -8.60
N LYS A 75 21.96 -0.65 -9.35
CA LYS A 75 20.95 0.29 -8.82
C LYS A 75 19.81 -0.42 -8.11
N TYR A 76 19.37 -1.56 -8.64
CA TYR A 76 18.37 -2.39 -8.01
C TYR A 76 18.86 -2.94 -6.65
N ARG A 77 20.09 -3.47 -6.60
CA ARG A 77 20.71 -3.95 -5.35
C ARG A 77 20.82 -2.85 -4.30
N GLU A 78 21.27 -1.65 -4.68
CA GLU A 78 21.34 -0.48 -3.79
C GLU A 78 19.96 -0.16 -3.20
N ALA A 79 18.92 -0.12 -4.02
CA ALA A 79 17.55 0.18 -3.58
C ALA A 79 17.00 -0.89 -2.61
N VAL A 80 17.21 -2.17 -2.90
CA VAL A 80 16.78 -3.28 -2.03
C VAL A 80 17.56 -3.26 -0.71
N ALA A 81 18.88 -3.08 -0.75
CA ALA A 81 19.71 -2.99 0.45
C ALA A 81 19.27 -1.85 1.36
N MET A 82 19.03 -0.66 0.79
CA MET A 82 18.59 0.53 1.52
C MET A 82 17.18 0.34 2.09
N ARG A 83 16.24 -0.20 1.32
CA ARG A 83 14.84 -0.36 1.74
C ARG A 83 14.69 -1.29 2.93
N PHE A 84 15.48 -2.36 2.97
CA PHE A 84 15.38 -3.42 3.97
C PHE A 84 16.53 -3.42 4.98
N ASN A 85 17.41 -2.43 4.93
CA ASN A 85 18.60 -2.30 5.77
C ASN A 85 19.46 -3.58 5.77
N LEU A 86 19.72 -4.14 4.58
CA LEU A 86 20.46 -5.38 4.39
C LEU A 86 21.91 -5.08 4.02
N GLN A 87 22.84 -5.91 4.52
CA GLN A 87 24.23 -5.84 4.08
C GLN A 87 24.35 -6.17 2.57
N PRO A 88 25.35 -5.61 1.85
CA PRO A 88 25.50 -5.84 0.41
C PRO A 88 25.63 -7.33 0.02
N ARG A 89 26.33 -8.13 0.83
CA ARG A 89 26.50 -9.58 0.62
C ARG A 89 25.18 -10.33 0.79
N VAL A 90 24.42 -9.98 1.83
CA VAL A 90 23.09 -10.55 2.11
C VAL A 90 22.10 -10.17 1.00
N THR A 91 22.08 -8.91 0.58
CA THR A 91 21.24 -8.44 -0.53
C THR A 91 21.53 -9.17 -1.83
N SER A 92 22.82 -9.35 -2.16
CA SER A 92 23.23 -10.06 -3.37
C SER A 92 22.83 -11.54 -3.32
N GLY A 93 23.01 -12.19 -2.16
CA GLY A 93 22.56 -13.57 -1.95
C GLY A 93 21.04 -13.71 -2.12
N LEU A 94 20.26 -12.84 -1.49
CA LEU A 94 18.80 -12.84 -1.58
C LEU A 94 18.33 -12.72 -3.03
N LEU A 95 18.83 -11.72 -3.77
CA LEU A 95 18.39 -11.48 -5.14
C LEU A 95 18.82 -12.59 -6.10
N ASN A 96 20.01 -13.15 -5.93
CA ASN A 96 20.47 -14.28 -6.75
C ASN A 96 19.62 -15.54 -6.49
N ARG A 97 19.23 -15.80 -5.24
CA ARG A 97 18.35 -16.93 -4.90
C ARG A 97 16.95 -16.74 -5.47
N LEU A 98 16.38 -15.54 -5.32
CA LEU A 98 15.09 -15.22 -5.93
C LEU A 98 15.13 -15.36 -7.45
N ALA A 99 16.23 -14.99 -8.10
CA ALA A 99 16.38 -15.15 -9.54
C ALA A 99 16.38 -16.63 -9.95
N ALA A 100 17.11 -17.48 -9.21
CA ALA A 100 17.14 -18.92 -9.44
C ALA A 100 15.75 -19.56 -9.23
N ILE A 101 15.06 -19.21 -8.14
CA ILE A 101 13.70 -19.69 -7.84
C ILE A 101 12.72 -19.26 -8.93
N CYS A 102 12.74 -18.00 -9.34
CA CYS A 102 11.88 -17.50 -10.42
C CYS A 102 12.15 -18.20 -11.76
N ALA A 103 13.40 -18.58 -12.04
CA ALA A 103 13.76 -19.31 -13.26
C ALA A 103 13.27 -20.77 -13.23
N GLN A 104 13.35 -21.42 -12.07
CA GLN A 104 12.95 -22.81 -11.87
C GLN A 104 11.46 -22.97 -11.57
N LYS A 105 10.79 -21.89 -11.15
CA LYS A 105 9.42 -21.85 -10.61
C LYS A 105 9.19 -22.77 -9.40
N GLU A 106 10.26 -23.22 -8.79
CA GLU A 106 10.28 -24.13 -7.66
C GLU A 106 11.33 -23.70 -6.65
N ILE A 107 11.11 -24.10 -5.40
CA ILE A 107 12.02 -23.80 -4.31
C ILE A 107 12.89 -25.02 -4.08
N SER A 108 14.19 -24.86 -4.31
CA SER A 108 15.18 -25.89 -4.01
C SER A 108 15.50 -25.96 -2.52
N GLU A 109 15.96 -27.12 -2.06
CA GLU A 109 16.47 -27.33 -0.69
C GLU A 109 17.61 -26.35 -0.35
N ALA A 110 18.48 -26.04 -1.31
CA ALA A 110 19.53 -25.02 -1.17
C ALA A 110 18.97 -23.60 -0.94
N SER A 111 17.77 -23.32 -1.46
CA SER A 111 17.07 -22.06 -1.21
C SER A 111 16.44 -22.07 0.18
N HIS A 112 15.76 -23.14 0.59
CA HIS A 112 15.26 -23.30 1.95
C HIS A 112 16.36 -23.12 3.00
N GLY A 113 17.50 -23.80 2.83
CA GLY A 113 18.66 -23.67 3.72
C GLY A 113 19.19 -22.23 3.80
N TYR A 114 19.22 -21.50 2.67
CA TYR A 114 19.62 -20.09 2.66
C TYR A 114 18.69 -19.19 3.46
N PHE A 115 17.37 -19.34 3.27
CA PHE A 115 16.38 -18.54 3.99
C PHE A 115 16.25 -18.91 5.48
N ALA A 116 16.63 -20.14 5.87
CA ALA A 116 16.75 -20.56 7.26
C ALA A 116 17.99 -19.99 7.97
N GLN A 117 19.12 -19.89 7.25
CA GLN A 117 20.38 -19.43 7.84
C GLN A 117 20.49 -17.91 7.93
N VAL A 118 19.90 -17.18 6.98
CA VAL A 118 20.02 -15.72 6.91
C VAL A 118 18.88 -15.05 7.66
N LYS A 119 19.21 -14.31 8.72
CA LYS A 119 18.25 -13.52 9.49
C LYS A 119 17.78 -12.30 8.68
N PHE A 120 16.65 -12.43 8.01
CA PHE A 120 15.97 -11.29 7.39
C PHE A 120 14.95 -10.66 8.33
N GLY A 121 14.75 -9.34 8.20
CA GLY A 121 13.59 -8.67 8.78
C GLY A 121 12.30 -9.07 8.06
N ALA A 122 11.14 -8.93 8.72
CA ALA A 122 9.84 -9.33 8.18
C ALA A 122 9.55 -8.74 6.78
N ALA A 123 9.90 -7.48 6.54
CA ALA A 123 9.71 -6.81 5.26
C ALA A 123 10.55 -7.42 4.11
N ALA A 124 11.74 -7.94 4.40
CA ALA A 124 12.59 -8.59 3.39
C ALA A 124 12.08 -9.99 3.03
N PHE A 125 11.51 -10.73 4.00
CA PHE A 125 10.78 -11.97 3.72
C PHE A 125 9.51 -11.72 2.91
N GLU A 126 8.72 -10.69 3.26
CA GLU A 126 7.52 -10.33 2.50
C GLU A 126 7.87 -9.97 1.05
N PHE A 127 8.94 -9.21 0.85
CA PHE A 127 9.47 -8.92 -0.48
C PHE A 127 9.84 -10.20 -1.25
N ALA A 128 10.55 -11.14 -0.61
CA ALA A 128 10.93 -12.41 -1.22
C ALA A 128 9.70 -13.21 -1.69
N VAL A 129 8.68 -13.35 -0.84
CA VAL A 129 7.43 -14.05 -1.16
C VAL A 129 6.69 -13.37 -2.31
N ARG A 130 6.55 -12.03 -2.29
CA ARG A 130 5.88 -11.28 -3.37
C ARG A 130 6.61 -11.42 -4.71
N VAL A 131 7.95 -11.44 -4.70
CA VAL A 131 8.74 -11.72 -5.91
C VAL A 131 8.44 -13.11 -6.44
N MET A 132 8.45 -14.14 -5.58
CA MET A 132 8.15 -15.51 -5.97
C MET A 132 6.73 -15.67 -6.52
N GLN A 133 5.73 -15.02 -5.90
CA GLN A 133 4.36 -14.97 -6.40
C GLN A 133 4.27 -14.29 -7.78
N SER A 134 5.00 -13.19 -7.99
CA SER A 134 5.05 -12.52 -9.30
C SER A 134 5.64 -13.40 -10.41
N CYS A 135 6.52 -14.34 -10.02
CA CYS A 135 7.11 -15.34 -10.90
C CYS A 135 6.28 -16.62 -11.05
N LYS A 136 5.12 -16.70 -10.39
CA LYS A 136 4.23 -17.89 -10.36
C LYS A 136 4.93 -19.14 -9.79
N VAL A 137 5.74 -18.96 -8.75
CA VAL A 137 6.35 -20.06 -8.01
C VAL A 137 5.30 -20.74 -7.14
N GLU A 138 5.17 -22.05 -7.27
CA GLU A 138 4.27 -22.83 -6.43
C GLU A 138 4.80 -22.88 -4.99
N ASN A 139 3.88 -22.83 -4.01
CA ASN A 139 4.22 -22.86 -2.59
C ASN A 139 5.23 -21.79 -2.15
N ALA A 140 5.21 -20.59 -2.74
CA ALA A 140 6.11 -19.47 -2.38
C ALA A 140 6.17 -19.16 -0.86
N GLU A 141 5.12 -19.54 -0.12
CA GLU A 141 5.01 -19.38 1.33
C GLU A 141 5.88 -20.38 2.11
N SER A 142 6.33 -21.49 1.51
CA SER A 142 7.20 -22.50 2.14
C SER A 142 8.65 -22.03 2.31
N VAL A 143 9.06 -20.95 1.62
CA VAL A 143 10.39 -20.32 1.78
C VAL A 143 10.50 -19.55 3.10
N LEU A 144 9.38 -19.28 3.75
CA LEU A 144 9.40 -18.85 5.13
C LEU A 144 10.10 -19.97 5.90
N PRO A 145 11.25 -19.72 6.54
CA PRO A 145 11.94 -20.77 7.25
C PRO A 145 10.96 -21.43 8.23
N GLU A 146 10.96 -22.76 8.27
CA GLU A 146 10.42 -23.49 9.42
C GLU A 146 11.19 -23.00 10.63
N LEU A 147 10.66 -21.97 11.29
CA LEU A 147 11.24 -21.39 12.48
C LEU A 147 11.00 -22.38 13.62
N ALA A 148 11.87 -23.39 13.70
CA ALA A 148 12.08 -24.20 14.87
C ALA A 148 12.44 -23.23 16.02
N GLN A 149 11.41 -22.91 16.82
CA GLN A 149 11.24 -21.76 17.75
C GLN A 149 10.42 -20.60 17.18
N GLY A 150 9.12 -20.83 16.97
CA GLY A 150 8.16 -19.73 16.81
C GLY A 150 6.85 -20.06 16.11
N ALA A 151 6.19 -21.19 16.41
CA ALA A 151 4.84 -21.49 15.87
C ALA A 151 3.86 -20.32 16.08
N LYS A 152 3.97 -19.61 17.20
CA LYS A 152 3.18 -18.40 17.49
C LYS A 152 3.49 -17.25 16.53
N ALA A 153 4.76 -16.98 16.22
CA ALA A 153 5.14 -15.89 15.31
C ALA A 153 4.83 -16.21 13.83
N ALA A 154 4.87 -17.48 13.43
CA ALA A 154 4.48 -17.93 12.10
C ALA A 154 2.97 -17.78 11.88
N ASN A 155 2.17 -18.24 12.84
CA ASN A 155 0.72 -18.06 12.82
C ASN A 155 0.35 -16.57 12.84
N GLU A 156 1.00 -15.76 13.69
CA GLU A 156 0.79 -14.31 13.76
C GLU A 156 1.10 -13.61 12.42
N ARG A 157 2.11 -14.09 11.68
CA ARG A 157 2.46 -13.57 10.35
C ARG A 157 1.50 -14.04 9.26
N GLN A 158 1.06 -15.30 9.27
CA GLN A 158 0.02 -15.77 8.35
C GLN A 158 -1.28 -14.99 8.55
N LEU A 159 -1.66 -14.77 9.80
CA LEU A 159 -2.80 -13.93 10.14
C LEU A 159 -2.58 -12.49 9.65
N THR A 160 -1.40 -11.90 9.87
CA THR A 160 -1.06 -10.57 9.32
C THR A 160 -1.23 -10.53 7.80
N LEU A 161 -0.75 -11.54 7.08
CA LEU A 161 -0.85 -11.63 5.63
C LEU A 161 -2.30 -11.80 5.16
N LYS A 162 -3.10 -12.62 5.83
CA LYS A 162 -4.54 -12.77 5.57
C LYS A 162 -5.26 -11.43 5.79
N LEU A 163 -4.97 -10.73 6.89
CA LEU A 163 -5.53 -9.39 7.17
C LEU A 163 -5.10 -8.35 6.12
N LEU A 164 -3.86 -8.40 5.64
CA LEU A 164 -3.39 -7.53 4.55
C LEU A 164 -4.04 -7.88 3.21
N LYS A 165 -4.20 -9.17 2.87
CA LYS A 165 -4.94 -9.61 1.67
C LYS A 165 -6.37 -9.07 1.70
N ILE A 166 -7.06 -9.19 2.83
CA ILE A 166 -8.40 -8.62 3.02
C ILE A 166 -8.35 -7.09 2.87
N ARG A 167 -7.37 -6.41 3.48
CA ARG A 167 -7.23 -4.95 3.40
C ARG A 167 -7.03 -4.43 1.98
N TYR A 168 -6.25 -5.13 1.16
CA TYR A 168 -5.86 -4.69 -0.18
C TYR A 168 -6.70 -5.32 -1.31
N GLY A 169 -7.48 -6.36 -1.01
CA GLY A 169 -8.35 -7.08 -1.95
C GLY A 169 -9.84 -6.72 -1.81
N ILE A 170 -10.17 -5.56 -1.26
CA ILE A 170 -11.55 -5.07 -1.12
C ILE A 170 -12.06 -4.60 -2.50
N GLU A 171 -12.26 -5.55 -3.42
CA GLU A 171 -13.09 -5.34 -4.61
C GLU A 171 -14.54 -5.79 -4.34
N GLU A 172 -14.76 -6.69 -3.38
CA GLU A 172 -16.09 -7.12 -2.89
C GLU A 172 -16.18 -7.15 -1.35
N THR A 173 -17.01 -6.28 -0.78
CA THR A 173 -17.19 -6.12 0.68
C THR A 173 -17.81 -7.36 1.34
N ALA A 174 -18.67 -8.09 0.64
CA ALA A 174 -19.30 -9.32 1.13
C ALA A 174 -18.29 -10.47 1.33
N LEU A 175 -17.39 -10.67 0.36
CA LEU A 175 -16.34 -11.68 0.43
C LEU A 175 -15.32 -11.35 1.53
N ALA A 176 -14.94 -10.07 1.67
CA ALA A 176 -14.06 -9.62 2.74
C ALA A 176 -14.68 -9.82 4.14
N GLY A 177 -16.00 -9.66 4.26
CA GLY A 177 -16.74 -9.93 5.50
C GLY A 177 -16.73 -11.40 5.89
N GLN A 178 -16.97 -12.30 4.93
CA GLN A 178 -16.90 -13.75 5.14
C GLN A 178 -15.48 -14.19 5.55
N GLN A 179 -14.45 -13.69 4.87
CA GLN A 179 -13.05 -14.00 5.19
C GLN A 179 -12.64 -13.50 6.59
N LEU A 180 -13.13 -12.33 7.05
CA LEU A 180 -12.89 -11.88 8.42
C LEU A 180 -13.65 -12.72 9.45
N ALA A 181 -14.88 -13.17 9.15
CA ALA A 181 -15.62 -14.04 10.04
C ALA A 181 -14.94 -15.41 10.21
N GLU A 182 -14.45 -16.00 9.11
CA GLU A 182 -13.66 -17.23 9.14
C GLU A 182 -12.38 -17.06 9.97
N LEU A 183 -11.64 -15.96 9.77
CA LEU A 183 -10.47 -15.62 10.58
C LEU A 183 -10.78 -15.46 12.08
N ALA A 184 -11.92 -14.87 12.41
CA ALA A 184 -12.36 -14.70 13.80
C ALA A 184 -12.54 -16.05 14.51
N THR A 185 -12.94 -17.08 13.76
CA THR A 185 -13.21 -18.42 14.30
C THR A 185 -11.96 -19.31 14.33
N LEU A 186 -11.14 -19.26 13.27
CA LEU A 186 -9.98 -20.15 13.12
C LEU A 186 -8.75 -19.68 13.92
N ASP A 187 -8.61 -18.38 14.14
CA ASP A 187 -7.41 -17.76 14.70
C ASP A 187 -7.71 -16.94 15.98
N ALA A 188 -8.81 -17.23 16.69
CA ALA A 188 -9.30 -16.46 17.85
C ALA A 188 -8.27 -16.32 18.99
N ASP A 189 -7.67 -17.44 19.40
CA ASP A 189 -6.67 -17.47 20.48
C ASP A 189 -5.40 -16.69 20.10
N LEU A 190 -5.07 -16.70 18.80
CA LEU A 190 -3.92 -16.01 18.26
C LEU A 190 -4.13 -14.50 18.17
N LEU A 191 -5.34 -14.06 17.81
CA LEU A 191 -5.77 -12.67 17.88
C LEU A 191 -5.68 -12.18 19.33
N ALA A 192 -6.30 -12.88 20.28
CA ALA A 192 -6.29 -12.50 21.69
C ALA A 192 -4.87 -12.46 22.29
N ALA A 193 -3.96 -13.28 21.77
CA ALA A 193 -2.58 -13.33 22.22
C ALA A 193 -1.69 -12.19 21.68
N ASN A 194 -2.13 -11.44 20.65
CA ASN A 194 -1.36 -10.35 20.05
C ASN A 194 -2.23 -9.10 19.84
N SER A 195 -2.12 -8.14 20.77
CA SER A 195 -2.90 -6.90 20.76
C SER A 195 -2.72 -6.02 19.52
N THR A 196 -1.63 -6.18 18.77
CA THR A 196 -1.42 -5.45 17.51
C THR A 196 -2.23 -6.06 16.38
N LEU A 197 -2.26 -7.39 16.28
CA LEU A 197 -3.07 -8.10 15.28
C LEU A 197 -4.54 -7.99 15.59
N GLU A 198 -4.90 -8.15 16.86
CA GLU A 198 -6.25 -7.88 17.35
C GLU A 198 -6.70 -6.46 16.99
N GLY A 199 -5.87 -5.45 17.24
CA GLY A 199 -6.17 -4.07 16.86
C GLY A 199 -6.31 -3.86 15.34
N GLN A 200 -5.51 -4.55 14.52
CA GLN A 200 -5.65 -4.51 13.06
C GLN A 200 -6.92 -5.20 12.58
N PHE A 201 -7.28 -6.31 13.20
CA PHE A 201 -8.51 -7.05 12.93
C PHE A 201 -9.74 -6.21 13.23
N TYR A 202 -9.83 -5.60 14.41
CA TYR A 202 -10.91 -4.67 14.78
C TYR A 202 -10.99 -3.46 13.84
N LEU A 203 -9.85 -2.89 13.43
CA LEU A 203 -9.83 -1.79 12.46
C LEU A 203 -10.36 -2.22 11.08
N LEU A 204 -10.08 -3.45 10.64
CA LEU A 204 -10.62 -3.98 9.38
C LEU A 204 -12.13 -4.24 9.48
N GLN A 205 -12.60 -4.80 10.59
CA GLN A 205 -14.04 -4.94 10.85
C GLN A 205 -14.75 -3.59 10.83
N ALA A 206 -14.15 -2.58 11.47
CA ALA A 206 -14.70 -1.22 11.45
C ALA A 206 -14.76 -0.66 10.02
N ARG A 207 -13.74 -0.88 9.20
CA ARG A 207 -13.75 -0.45 7.79
C ARG A 207 -14.83 -1.15 6.98
N LEU A 208 -15.01 -2.46 7.14
CA LEU A 208 -16.06 -3.17 6.39
C LEU A 208 -17.46 -2.72 6.81
N ALA A 209 -17.71 -2.56 8.11
CA ALA A 209 -18.98 -2.02 8.60
C ALA A 209 -19.25 -0.62 8.02
N MET A 210 -18.20 0.21 7.93
CA MET A 210 -18.28 1.52 7.30
C MET A 210 -18.58 1.49 5.80
N GLU A 211 -17.97 0.59 5.03
CA GLU A 211 -18.29 0.39 3.60
C GLU A 211 -19.74 -0.10 3.42
N GLN A 212 -20.31 -0.77 4.43
CA GLN A 212 -21.71 -1.20 4.47
C GLN A 212 -22.67 -0.11 5.00
N GLY A 213 -22.15 1.06 5.40
CA GLY A 213 -22.95 2.14 5.97
C GLY A 213 -23.33 1.97 7.45
N ASP A 214 -22.82 0.95 8.13
CA ASP A 214 -23.09 0.66 9.53
C ASP A 214 -22.09 1.39 10.46
N LEU A 215 -22.41 2.65 10.75
CA LEU A 215 -21.63 3.52 11.63
C LEU A 215 -21.59 3.00 13.08
N GLU A 216 -22.69 2.41 13.57
CA GLU A 216 -22.78 1.93 14.95
C GLU A 216 -21.83 0.76 15.20
N THR A 217 -21.84 -0.23 14.30
CA THR A 217 -20.91 -1.35 14.37
C THR A 217 -19.47 -0.87 14.24
N ALA A 218 -19.18 0.02 13.30
CA ALA A 218 -17.83 0.54 13.13
C ALA A 218 -17.31 1.32 14.35
N GLU A 219 -18.16 2.13 14.99
CA GLU A 219 -17.84 2.81 16.24
C GLU A 219 -17.60 1.81 17.39
N ALA A 220 -18.46 0.80 17.52
CA ALA A 220 -18.30 -0.27 18.51
C ALA A 220 -16.96 -1.00 18.33
N ARG A 221 -16.58 -1.34 17.08
CA ARG A 221 -15.30 -1.99 16.77
C ARG A 221 -14.09 -1.10 17.05
N CYS A 222 -14.19 0.20 16.79
CA CYS A 222 -13.13 1.15 17.12
C CYS A 222 -12.97 1.34 18.64
N LYS A 223 -14.06 1.31 19.41
CA LYS A 223 -14.04 1.35 20.88
C LYS A 223 -13.54 0.05 21.50
N ALA A 224 -13.77 -1.08 20.85
CA ALA A 224 -13.31 -2.40 21.27
C ALA A 224 -11.81 -2.64 21.08
N LEU A 225 -11.05 -1.67 20.56
CA LEU A 225 -9.60 -1.78 20.44
C LEU A 225 -8.94 -2.09 21.80
N PRO A 226 -8.06 -3.10 21.88
CA PRO A 226 -7.39 -3.47 23.13
C PRO A 226 -6.66 -2.29 23.78
N GLY A 227 -6.65 -2.20 25.12
CA GLY A 227 -6.00 -1.10 25.83
C GLY A 227 -4.49 -0.93 25.54
N LYS A 228 -3.82 -2.03 25.17
CA LYS A 228 -2.39 -2.06 24.76
C LYS A 228 -2.15 -1.73 23.27
N THR A 229 -3.21 -1.42 22.51
CA THR A 229 -3.12 -1.09 21.08
C THR A 229 -2.27 0.16 20.84
N SER A 230 -1.48 0.15 19.75
CA SER A 230 -0.61 1.25 19.37
C SER A 230 -1.39 2.56 19.17
N LYS A 231 -0.72 3.69 19.45
CA LYS A 231 -1.29 5.03 19.20
C LYS A 231 -1.67 5.23 17.72
N SER A 232 -0.94 4.60 16.80
CA SER A 232 -1.19 4.70 15.36
C SER A 232 -2.49 4.00 14.93
N LEU A 233 -2.81 2.84 15.51
CA LEU A 233 -4.05 2.13 15.21
C LEU A 233 -5.27 2.88 15.78
N ARG A 234 -5.17 3.41 17.00
CA ARG A 234 -6.22 4.27 17.56
C ARG A 234 -6.44 5.52 16.72
N ALA A 235 -5.35 6.17 16.28
CA ALA A 235 -5.45 7.31 15.37
C ALA A 235 -6.16 6.90 14.07
N ALA A 236 -5.81 5.76 13.48
CA ALA A 236 -6.46 5.26 12.26
C ALA A 236 -7.97 5.05 12.44
N CYS A 237 -8.42 4.49 13.57
CA CYS A 237 -9.84 4.41 13.92
C CYS A 237 -10.48 5.79 14.02
N ASN A 238 -9.87 6.73 14.74
CA ASN A 238 -10.42 8.09 14.88
C ASN A 238 -10.55 8.79 13.52
N PHE A 239 -9.57 8.63 12.62
CA PHE A 239 -9.64 9.19 11.26
C PHE A 239 -10.74 8.52 10.42
N LEU A 240 -10.93 7.21 10.56
CA LEU A 240 -12.02 6.49 9.88
C LEU A 240 -13.39 6.99 10.36
N LEU A 241 -13.61 7.05 11.67
CA LEU A 241 -14.85 7.56 12.26
C LEU A 241 -15.09 9.02 11.86
N ALA A 242 -14.07 9.87 11.92
CA ALA A 242 -14.18 11.28 11.55
C ALA A 242 -14.54 11.48 10.08
N TYR A 243 -14.03 10.63 9.18
CA TYR A 243 -14.43 10.64 7.77
C TYR A 243 -15.92 10.31 7.60
N HIS A 244 -16.42 9.27 8.26
CA HIS A 244 -17.85 8.91 8.17
C HIS A 244 -18.77 9.93 8.81
N LEU A 245 -18.37 10.54 9.93
CA LEU A 245 -19.11 11.65 10.51
C LEU A 245 -19.18 12.82 9.51
N ALA A 246 -18.11 13.09 8.77
CA ALA A 246 -18.13 14.11 7.72
C ALA A 246 -19.06 13.76 6.55
N LEU A 247 -19.15 12.48 6.17
CA LEU A 247 -20.11 12.03 5.14
C LEU A 247 -21.56 12.25 5.56
N ASN A 248 -21.84 12.22 6.86
CA ASN A 248 -23.15 12.49 7.46
C ASN A 248 -23.28 13.93 7.98
N GLU A 249 -22.46 14.86 7.48
CA GLU A 249 -22.47 16.30 7.82
C GLU A 249 -22.25 16.64 9.31
N ARG A 250 -21.83 15.66 10.12
CA ARG A 250 -21.47 15.83 11.55
C ARG A 250 -20.03 16.33 11.70
N PHE A 251 -19.71 17.45 11.05
CA PHE A 251 -18.34 17.96 10.94
C PHE A 251 -17.71 18.33 12.29
N ALA A 252 -18.47 18.93 13.21
CA ALA A 252 -17.97 19.34 14.52
C ALA A 252 -17.54 18.14 15.37
N GLU A 253 -18.31 17.05 15.34
CA GLU A 253 -17.99 15.82 16.05
C GLU A 253 -16.77 15.13 15.46
N GLY A 254 -16.72 15.01 14.13
CA GLY A 254 -15.55 14.47 13.43
C GLY A 254 -14.29 15.29 13.70
N TYR A 255 -14.38 16.62 13.75
CA TYR A 255 -13.24 17.47 14.06
C TYR A 255 -12.72 17.24 15.48
N ARG A 256 -13.61 17.18 16.49
CA ARG A 256 -13.22 16.93 17.89
C ARG A 256 -12.47 15.60 18.06
N LEU A 257 -12.84 14.56 17.32
CA LEU A 257 -12.17 13.25 17.39
C LEU A 257 -10.71 13.29 16.96
N ILE A 258 -10.37 14.13 15.99
CA ILE A 258 -9.03 14.13 15.38
C ILE A 258 -8.25 15.42 15.59
N GLN A 259 -8.79 16.47 16.21
CA GLN A 259 -8.13 17.79 16.28
C GLN A 259 -6.74 17.73 16.94
N HIS A 260 -6.56 16.88 17.95
CA HIS A 260 -5.29 16.73 18.69
C HIS A 260 -4.41 15.59 18.16
N ALA A 261 -4.84 14.86 17.14
CA ALA A 261 -4.02 13.76 16.62
C ALA A 261 -2.75 14.32 15.95
N GLU A 262 -1.63 13.65 16.14
CA GLU A 262 -0.40 14.00 15.42
C GLU A 262 -0.53 13.50 13.98
N ILE A 263 -0.40 14.41 12.99
CA ILE A 263 -0.41 14.04 11.57
C ILE A 263 0.96 14.34 10.97
N PRO A 264 1.70 13.32 10.52
CA PRO A 264 2.94 13.54 9.77
C PRO A 264 2.70 14.41 8.54
N LYS A 265 3.65 15.29 8.20
CA LYS A 265 3.52 16.20 7.04
C LYS A 265 3.24 15.44 5.72
N ALA A 266 3.77 14.23 5.60
CA ALA A 266 3.61 13.33 4.46
C ALA A 266 2.21 12.71 4.33
N ASN A 267 1.42 12.67 5.40
CA ASN A 267 0.06 12.11 5.36
C ASN A 267 -0.93 13.20 4.93
N ILE A 268 -1.00 13.42 3.61
CA ILE A 268 -1.77 14.51 3.01
C ILE A 268 -3.28 14.31 3.22
N ASP A 269 -3.77 13.07 3.09
CA ASP A 269 -5.19 12.71 3.26
C ASP A 269 -5.72 13.10 4.63
N ASN A 270 -5.04 12.68 5.71
CA ASN A 270 -5.48 13.00 7.06
C ASN A 270 -5.43 14.51 7.34
N ARG A 271 -4.50 15.24 6.70
CA ARG A 271 -4.43 16.71 6.80
C ARG A 271 -5.59 17.37 6.06
N LEU A 272 -5.92 16.88 4.87
CA LEU A 272 -7.07 17.36 4.10
C LEU A 272 -8.37 17.10 4.87
N LEU A 273 -8.54 15.87 5.40
CA LEU A 273 -9.71 15.50 6.20
C LEU A 273 -9.86 16.40 7.43
N ARG A 274 -8.79 16.61 8.21
CA ARG A 274 -8.84 17.52 9.38
C ARG A 274 -9.23 18.93 8.98
N LEU A 275 -8.64 19.46 7.91
CA LEU A 275 -8.95 20.82 7.47
C LEU A 275 -10.39 20.94 6.95
N THR A 276 -10.87 19.92 6.25
CA THR A 276 -12.24 19.84 5.74
C THR A 276 -13.24 19.82 6.89
N LEU A 277 -13.02 18.96 7.89
CA LEU A 277 -13.80 18.93 9.12
C LEU A 277 -13.74 20.26 9.90
N ALA A 278 -12.57 20.89 9.98
CA ALA A 278 -12.42 22.18 10.67
C ALA A 278 -13.23 23.29 9.98
N VAL A 279 -13.25 23.33 8.65
CA VAL A 279 -14.05 24.30 7.89
C VAL A 279 -15.53 23.99 8.02
N GLY A 280 -15.95 22.74 7.82
CA GLY A 280 -17.35 22.34 7.98
C GLY A 280 -17.89 22.55 9.39
N ALA A 281 -17.02 22.54 10.41
CA ALA A 281 -17.37 22.84 11.80
C ALA A 281 -17.27 24.34 12.18
N GLY A 282 -16.97 25.24 11.23
CA GLY A 282 -16.77 26.67 11.49
C GLY A 282 -15.52 27.02 12.31
N GLN A 283 -14.64 26.06 12.58
CA GLN A 283 -13.41 26.24 13.37
C GLN A 283 -12.23 26.79 12.54
N ALA A 284 -12.35 26.78 11.22
CA ALA A 284 -11.38 27.35 10.30
C ALA A 284 -12.08 28.08 9.14
N PRO A 285 -11.51 29.18 8.63
CA PRO A 285 -12.10 29.90 7.51
C PRO A 285 -12.02 29.09 6.20
N PRO A 286 -13.05 29.12 5.33
CA PRO A 286 -13.07 28.40 4.05
C PRO A 286 -11.87 28.72 3.14
N LYS A 287 -11.32 29.94 3.23
CA LYS A 287 -10.11 30.35 2.51
C LYS A 287 -8.90 29.43 2.79
N LYS A 288 -8.80 28.82 3.98
CA LYS A 288 -7.72 27.87 4.29
C LYS A 288 -7.85 26.58 3.49
N LEU A 289 -9.07 26.02 3.38
CA LEU A 289 -9.34 24.82 2.58
C LEU A 289 -9.11 25.09 1.09
N ARG A 290 -9.61 26.22 0.56
CA ARG A 290 -9.33 26.64 -0.82
C ARG A 290 -7.83 26.79 -1.11
N LYS A 291 -7.07 27.38 -0.18
CA LYS A 291 -5.60 27.47 -0.31
C LYS A 291 -4.93 26.08 -0.27
N PHE A 292 -5.49 25.12 0.45
CA PHE A 292 -4.99 23.75 0.47
C PHE A 292 -5.30 23.03 -0.85
N GLN A 293 -6.51 23.16 -1.38
CA GLN A 293 -6.94 22.58 -2.67
C GLN A 293 -6.07 23.04 -3.85
N LYS A 294 -5.55 24.27 -3.80
CA LYS A 294 -4.61 24.81 -4.80
C LYS A 294 -3.18 24.25 -4.71
N ARG A 295 -2.83 23.48 -3.67
CA ARG A 295 -1.46 22.94 -3.52
C ARG A 295 -1.25 21.76 -4.45
N ALA A 296 -0.01 21.59 -4.94
CA ALA A 296 0.38 20.40 -5.70
C ALA A 296 0.07 19.10 -4.94
N SER A 297 0.24 19.11 -3.61
CA SER A 297 -0.05 17.96 -2.75
C SER A 297 -1.50 17.50 -2.78
N TYR A 298 -2.47 18.40 -3.03
CA TYR A 298 -3.89 18.06 -3.07
C TYR A 298 -4.23 17.03 -4.16
N ARG A 299 -3.48 17.05 -5.27
CA ARG A 299 -3.69 16.12 -6.39
C ARG A 299 -3.54 14.66 -5.98
N TYR A 300 -2.68 14.39 -5.00
CA TYR A 300 -2.42 13.05 -4.47
C TYR A 300 -3.38 12.62 -3.36
N SER A 301 -4.37 13.45 -3.01
CA SER A 301 -5.36 13.07 -2.01
C SER A 301 -6.40 12.12 -2.59
N ALA A 302 -6.93 11.22 -1.76
CA ALA A 302 -8.00 10.30 -2.15
C ALA A 302 -9.19 11.04 -2.76
N THR A 303 -9.75 10.51 -3.86
CA THR A 303 -10.88 11.14 -4.58
C THR A 303 -12.05 11.44 -3.67
N SER A 304 -12.44 10.49 -2.84
CA SER A 304 -13.55 10.64 -1.90
C SER A 304 -13.35 11.75 -0.86
N LEU A 305 -12.10 12.11 -0.53
CA LEU A 305 -11.76 13.25 0.33
C LEU A 305 -11.74 14.57 -0.44
N LYS A 306 -11.35 14.55 -1.71
CA LYS A 306 -11.44 15.73 -2.59
C LYS A 306 -12.91 16.12 -2.81
N ASP A 307 -13.76 15.15 -3.09
CA ASP A 307 -15.20 15.36 -3.28
C ASP A 307 -15.86 15.91 -2.00
N LEU A 308 -15.46 15.40 -0.83
CA LEU A 308 -15.90 15.93 0.46
C LEU A 308 -15.41 17.38 0.68
N ALA A 309 -14.15 17.67 0.38
CA ALA A 309 -13.59 19.01 0.51
C ALA A 309 -14.25 20.02 -0.44
N GLU A 310 -14.61 19.59 -1.65
CA GLU A 310 -15.33 20.40 -2.63
C GLU A 310 -16.75 20.70 -2.17
N ARG A 311 -17.48 19.70 -1.65
CA ARG A 311 -18.81 19.91 -1.04
C ARG A 311 -18.77 20.94 0.08
N VAL A 312 -17.82 20.82 1.01
CA VAL A 312 -17.69 21.75 2.14
C VAL A 312 -17.26 23.16 1.68
N SER A 313 -16.35 23.26 0.71
CA SER A 313 -15.93 24.56 0.15
C SER A 313 -17.06 25.26 -0.61
N GLY A 314 -17.90 24.51 -1.33
CA GLY A 314 -19.04 25.05 -2.09
C GLY A 314 -20.21 25.44 -1.21
N ALA A 315 -20.53 24.65 -0.18
CA ALA A 315 -21.57 25.01 0.80
C ALA A 315 -21.27 26.35 1.48
N ALA A 316 -19.99 26.60 1.81
CA ALA A 316 -19.53 27.85 2.44
C ALA A 316 -19.52 29.10 1.52
N GLU A 317 -20.00 29.00 0.26
CA GLU A 317 -20.27 30.15 -0.62
C GLU A 317 -21.75 30.56 -0.62
N SER A 318 -22.62 29.78 0.03
CA SER A 318 -24.08 29.95 0.08
C SER A 318 -24.56 30.71 1.33
N ASP A 319 -23.68 30.85 2.33
CA ASP A 319 -23.87 31.57 3.59
C ASP A 319 -23.04 32.87 3.60
#